data_AF-R5V4F4-F1
#
_entry.id   AF-R5V4F4-F1
#
_cell.length_a   1.000
_cell.length_b   1.000
_cell.length_c   1.000
_cell.angle_alpha   90.00
_cell.angle_beta   90.00
_cell.angle_gamma   90.00
#
_symmetry.space_group_name_H-M   'P 1'
#
loop_
_entity.id
_entity.type
_entity.pdbx_description
1 polymer ?
#
loop_
_entity_poly.entity_id
_entity_poly.type
_entity_poly.pdbx_seq_one_letter_code
_entity_poly.pdbx_strand_id
1 'polypeptide(L)'
;MIQKRWLALLACFLCASCQNSTNQSSTTSSFTSTGPIYQNQWPTDVQNIIEQGCNGFSIPFFEATYYEASLEDTGSGTFAVIYCYGFDEKNAVETYSTTLQNNGYEIEDLTVDYGCYYAQKNISTVSTSVIQYNFVRDPIDNYFMIATSVTGTTQSSNQSTTWPSEAIQAVLNTNLPYFEADKYVYAPYVTGDGSLGFIINCYGENVDETSQNQYKETLAKEGFTISDSGYTSFGVKEDLHIMFYYSQYDLEEAYFVIYAYYKETPSSKWPSNELYASTGLILPIYQQEGITIEYQNVTQENITYFCIWIWGADDQSLETYHQQLLKEGWLIVETGSIDHGYVYKDESGQHRIQSIYYPKEMTYETQDCLFLMIR
;
A
#
# COMPACT_ATOMS: atom_id res chain seq x y z
N MET A 1 -1.60 28.25 -12.48
CA MET A 1 -2.10 28.62 -11.15
C MET A 1 -3.35 27.81 -10.88
N ILE A 2 -3.20 26.65 -10.24
CA ILE A 2 -4.19 25.95 -9.40
C ILE A 2 -3.32 25.02 -8.55
N GLN A 3 -3.16 25.40 -7.28
CA GLN A 3 -2.50 24.62 -6.26
C GLN A 3 -3.42 23.46 -5.90
N LYS A 4 -2.98 22.21 -6.11
CA LYS A 4 -3.58 21.06 -5.43
C LYS A 4 -2.97 21.01 -4.04
N ARG A 5 -3.73 21.50 -3.06
CA ARG A 5 -3.41 21.36 -1.64
C ARG A 5 -3.77 19.94 -1.21
N TRP A 6 -2.79 19.17 -0.77
CA TRP A 6 -3.01 17.96 0.01
C TRP A 6 -2.68 18.27 1.48
N LEU A 7 -3.59 17.88 2.36
CA LEU A 7 -3.46 18.05 3.81
C LEU A 7 -2.31 17.17 4.33
N ALA A 8 -1.25 17.79 4.82
CA ALA A 8 -0.26 17.15 5.66
C ALA A 8 -0.82 16.96 7.08
N LEU A 9 -0.85 15.71 7.55
CA LEU A 9 -1.14 15.38 8.93
C LEU A 9 0.04 15.79 9.82
N LEU A 10 -0.29 16.60 10.82
CA LEU A 10 0.60 17.26 11.76
C LEU A 10 1.25 16.23 12.72
N ALA A 11 2.57 16.23 12.84
CA ALA A 11 3.27 15.70 14.01
C ALA A 11 4.31 16.71 14.49
N CYS A 12 3.87 17.65 15.34
CA CYS A 12 4.79 18.50 16.08
C CYS A 12 5.40 17.67 17.23
N PHE A 13 6.65 17.22 17.08
CA PHE A 13 7.44 16.75 18.21
C PHE A 13 8.31 17.87 18.76
N LEU A 14 7.75 18.57 19.75
CA LEU A 14 8.54 19.21 20.80
C LEU A 14 8.68 18.18 21.92
N CYS A 15 9.87 17.63 22.11
CA CYS A 15 10.25 16.96 23.35
C CYS A 15 11.59 17.50 23.79
N ALA A 16 11.51 18.45 24.73
CA ALA A 16 12.60 18.82 25.61
C ALA A 16 13.10 17.58 26.34
N SER A 17 14.43 17.42 26.45
CA SER A 17 15.00 16.66 27.54
C SER A 17 16.05 17.46 28.28
N CYS A 18 15.93 17.35 29.60
CA CYS A 18 16.62 18.11 30.62
C CYS A 18 18.05 17.61 30.85
N GLN A 19 18.86 18.52 31.39
CA GLN A 19 20.25 18.39 31.79
C GLN A 19 20.56 17.29 32.84
N ASN A 20 21.85 16.90 32.80
CA ASN A 20 22.74 16.36 33.84
C ASN A 20 22.58 14.86 34.21
N SER A 21 23.64 14.06 34.34
CA SER A 21 24.93 14.37 34.97
C SER A 21 26.12 13.58 34.41
N THR A 22 27.26 14.27 34.42
CA THR A 22 28.66 13.85 34.25
C THR A 22 29.11 12.53 34.89
N ASN A 23 30.04 11.84 34.22
CA ASN A 23 31.32 11.49 34.83
C ASN A 23 32.43 11.49 33.78
N GLN A 24 33.41 12.39 33.97
CA GLN A 24 34.66 12.44 33.23
C GLN A 24 35.60 11.33 33.72
N SER A 25 36.22 10.61 32.78
CA SER A 25 37.54 10.03 32.99
C SER A 25 38.39 10.36 31.77
N SER A 26 39.40 11.20 32.01
CA SER A 26 40.35 11.70 31.04
C SER A 26 41.41 10.65 30.71
N THR A 27 41.58 10.38 29.42
CA THR A 27 42.81 9.80 28.88
C THR A 27 43.27 10.65 27.71
N THR A 28 44.37 11.35 27.92
CA THR A 28 45.14 12.05 26.90
C THR A 28 45.81 11.03 26.00
N SER A 29 45.36 10.94 24.75
CA SER A 29 46.09 10.28 23.67
C SER A 29 46.35 11.27 22.55
N SER A 30 47.62 11.33 22.17
CA SER A 30 48.21 12.15 21.12
C SER A 30 47.47 12.01 19.78
N PHE A 31 46.91 13.12 19.28
CA PHE A 31 46.33 13.20 17.95
C PHE A 31 47.41 13.40 16.89
N THR A 32 47.74 12.33 16.16
CA THR A 32 48.17 12.46 14.77
C THR A 32 46.94 12.79 13.93
N SER A 33 46.92 13.99 13.34
CA SER A 33 45.88 14.42 12.39
C SER A 33 46.00 13.59 11.11
N THR A 34 45.39 12.41 11.12
CA THR A 34 44.92 11.74 9.91
C THR A 34 43.61 12.41 9.52
N GLY A 35 43.47 12.84 8.27
CA GLY A 35 42.19 13.36 7.77
C GLY A 35 41.03 12.38 8.01
N PRO A 36 39.78 12.85 7.94
CA PRO A 36 38.62 11.99 8.13
C PRO A 36 38.70 10.78 7.19
N ILE A 37 38.50 9.58 7.74
CA ILE A 37 38.46 8.33 6.98
C ILE A 37 36.99 8.09 6.62
N TYR A 38 36.65 8.32 5.37
CA TYR A 38 35.32 8.02 4.85
C TYR A 38 35.13 6.52 4.67
N GLN A 39 33.96 6.01 5.05
CA GLN A 39 33.57 4.64 4.77
C GLN A 39 33.08 4.53 3.31
N ASN A 40 33.22 3.36 2.69
CA ASN A 40 32.79 3.10 1.31
C ASN A 40 31.63 2.09 1.19
N GLN A 41 31.09 1.65 2.33
CA GLN A 41 29.96 0.74 2.46
C GLN A 41 29.28 0.96 3.80
N TRP A 42 28.02 0.52 3.93
CA TRP A 42 27.32 0.57 5.21
C TRP A 42 28.07 -0.23 6.28
N PRO A 43 28.29 0.34 7.48
CA PRO A 43 28.67 -0.45 8.64
C PRO A 43 27.68 -1.59 8.89
N THR A 44 28.15 -2.75 9.37
CA THR A 44 27.31 -3.96 9.51
C THR A 44 26.07 -3.74 10.38
N ASP A 45 26.19 -2.97 11.45
CA ASP A 45 25.08 -2.59 12.32
C ASP A 45 24.04 -1.72 11.60
N VAL A 46 24.49 -0.74 10.81
CA VAL A 46 23.60 0.09 9.98
C VAL A 46 22.92 -0.74 8.89
N GLN A 47 23.67 -1.63 8.24
CA GLN A 47 23.15 -2.54 7.22
C GLN A 47 22.05 -3.46 7.80
N ASN A 48 22.24 -4.00 9.01
CA ASN A 48 21.22 -4.81 9.68
C ASN A 48 19.94 -4.02 9.99
N ILE A 49 20.05 -2.73 10.31
CA ILE A 49 18.89 -1.85 10.53
C ILE A 49 18.17 -1.56 9.21
N ILE A 50 18.91 -1.29 8.13
CA ILE A 50 18.35 -1.12 6.79
C ILE A 50 17.60 -2.39 6.36
N GLU A 51 18.22 -3.57 6.50
CA GLU A 51 17.59 -4.83 6.13
C GLU A 51 16.31 -5.09 6.93
N GLN A 52 16.27 -4.70 8.21
CA GLN A 52 15.04 -4.81 9.02
C GLN A 52 13.96 -3.80 8.59
N GLY A 53 14.31 -2.52 8.37
CA GLY A 53 13.34 -1.48 7.98
C GLY A 53 12.88 -1.56 6.52
N CYS A 54 13.68 -2.19 5.66
CA CYS A 54 13.43 -2.36 4.24
C CYS A 54 13.16 -3.82 3.85
N ASN A 55 12.82 -4.72 4.78
CA ASN A 55 12.47 -6.12 4.47
C ASN A 55 13.51 -6.87 3.60
N GLY A 56 14.80 -6.69 3.89
CA GLY A 56 15.91 -7.30 3.17
C GLY A 56 16.37 -6.54 1.91
N PHE A 57 15.66 -5.48 1.50
CA PHE A 57 16.11 -4.63 0.40
C PHE A 57 17.21 -3.67 0.84
N SER A 58 18.21 -3.49 -0.02
CA SER A 58 19.29 -2.53 0.20
C SER A 58 18.96 -1.15 -0.38
N ILE A 59 19.53 -0.12 0.22
CA ILE A 59 19.50 1.25 -0.30
C ILE A 59 20.88 1.69 -0.77
N PRO A 60 20.97 2.62 -1.75
CA PRO A 60 22.25 3.17 -2.17
C PRO A 60 22.99 3.83 -1.00
N PHE A 61 24.29 3.56 -0.92
CA PHE A 61 25.18 4.01 0.14
C PHE A 61 25.41 5.52 0.12
N PHE A 62 25.52 6.13 1.31
CA PHE A 62 25.95 7.51 1.49
C PHE A 62 27.30 7.57 2.21
N GLU A 63 28.28 8.22 1.59
CA GLU A 63 29.65 8.32 2.11
C GLU A 63 29.75 9.31 3.29
N ALA A 64 30.21 8.81 4.44
CA ALA A 64 30.41 9.58 5.66
C ALA A 64 31.48 8.92 6.54
N THR A 65 31.90 9.61 7.60
CA THR A 65 32.92 9.12 8.53
C THR A 65 32.32 8.26 9.64
N TYR A 66 31.10 8.59 10.08
CA TYR A 66 30.41 7.96 11.20
C TYR A 66 28.90 7.88 10.94
N TYR A 67 28.24 6.88 11.53
CA TYR A 67 26.84 6.59 11.32
C TYR A 67 26.16 6.20 12.63
N GLU A 68 24.91 6.63 12.80
CA GLU A 68 23.99 6.10 13.80
C GLU A 68 22.73 5.64 13.08
N ALA A 69 22.12 4.53 13.49
CA ALA A 69 20.91 4.03 12.87
C ALA A 69 19.95 3.44 13.91
N SER A 70 18.65 3.62 13.68
CA SER A 70 17.58 3.08 14.51
C SER A 70 16.38 2.66 13.68
N LEU A 71 15.57 1.75 14.22
CA LEU A 71 14.24 1.47 13.71
C LEU A 71 13.24 2.36 14.43
N GLU A 72 12.37 3.00 13.66
CA GLU A 72 11.26 3.79 14.18
C GLU A 72 9.94 3.19 13.72
N ASP A 73 9.14 2.71 14.68
CA ASP A 73 7.80 2.22 14.44
C ASP A 73 6.79 3.36 14.50
N THR A 74 6.06 3.55 13.41
CA THR A 74 4.96 4.51 13.31
C THR A 74 3.66 3.76 13.04
N GLY A 75 2.51 4.43 13.23
CA GLY A 75 1.22 3.89 12.79
C GLY A 75 1.14 3.58 11.28
N SER A 76 2.10 4.08 10.49
CA SER A 76 2.18 3.92 9.04
C SER A 76 3.19 2.86 8.60
N GLY A 77 3.97 2.29 9.52
CA GLY A 77 5.01 1.29 9.25
C GLY A 77 6.31 1.55 10.01
N THR A 78 7.25 0.63 9.83
CA THR A 78 8.61 0.69 10.39
C THR A 78 9.55 1.36 9.39
N PHE A 79 10.34 2.32 9.86
CA PHE A 79 11.37 3.01 9.08
C PHE A 79 12.75 2.70 9.65
N ALA A 80 13.74 2.52 8.77
CA ALA A 80 15.14 2.63 9.15
C ALA A 80 15.55 4.11 9.02
N VAL A 81 15.96 4.70 10.14
CA VAL A 81 16.46 6.08 10.22
C VAL A 81 17.96 6.03 10.45
N ILE A 82 18.71 6.75 9.62
CA ILE A 82 20.17 6.73 9.57
C ILE A 82 20.66 8.18 9.62
N TYR A 83 21.54 8.46 10.57
CA TYR A 83 22.25 9.73 10.72
C TYR A 83 23.69 9.54 10.29
N CYS A 84 24.12 10.27 9.26
CA CYS A 84 25.46 10.20 8.72
C CYS A 84 26.24 11.46 9.09
N TYR A 85 27.46 11.32 9.62
CA TYR A 85 28.28 12.41 10.16
C TYR A 85 29.67 12.45 9.51
N GLY A 86 30.24 13.66 9.38
CA GLY A 86 31.56 13.86 8.79
C GLY A 86 31.57 13.50 7.29
N PHE A 87 30.76 14.23 6.51
CA PHE A 87 30.59 14.12 5.05
C PHE A 87 30.88 15.48 4.36
N ASP A 88 30.97 15.51 3.03
CA ASP A 88 31.09 16.78 2.29
C ASP A 88 29.75 17.52 2.24
N GLU A 89 29.57 18.48 3.16
CA GLU A 89 28.33 19.25 3.30
C GLU A 89 27.94 20.04 2.05
N LYS A 90 28.91 20.48 1.23
CA LYS A 90 28.64 21.46 0.18
C LYS A 90 27.70 20.90 -0.90
N ASN A 91 27.86 19.62 -1.21
CA ASN A 91 27.13 18.96 -2.29
C ASN A 91 26.37 17.70 -1.81
N ALA A 92 26.29 17.44 -0.51
CA ALA A 92 25.75 16.19 0.06
C ALA A 92 24.41 15.75 -0.57
N VAL A 93 23.45 16.68 -0.65
CA VAL A 93 22.13 16.43 -1.24
C VAL A 93 22.24 16.12 -2.73
N GLU A 94 23.01 16.89 -3.50
CA GLU A 94 23.17 16.70 -4.95
C GLU A 94 23.86 15.37 -5.25
N THR A 95 24.91 15.05 -4.50
CA THR A 95 25.67 13.80 -4.63
C THR A 95 24.79 12.58 -4.33
N TYR A 96 24.01 12.61 -3.24
CA TYR A 96 23.12 11.49 -2.92
C TYR A 96 21.97 11.39 -3.90
N SER A 97 21.36 12.51 -4.32
CA SER A 97 20.32 12.54 -5.35
C SER A 97 20.80 11.91 -6.66
N THR A 98 22.01 12.27 -7.10
CA THR A 98 22.63 11.68 -8.30
C THR A 98 22.84 10.17 -8.14
N THR A 99 23.27 9.74 -6.95
CA THR A 99 23.46 8.32 -6.64
C THR A 99 22.13 7.56 -6.71
N LEU A 100 21.06 8.12 -6.13
CA LEU A 100 19.72 7.54 -6.16
C LEU A 100 19.16 7.48 -7.59
N GLN A 101 19.29 8.55 -8.38
CA GLN A 101 18.87 8.59 -9.79
C GLN A 101 19.59 7.54 -10.64
N ASN A 102 20.92 7.39 -10.47
CA ASN A 102 21.69 6.35 -11.15
C ASN A 102 21.25 4.92 -10.76
N ASN A 103 20.64 4.77 -9.59
CA ASN A 103 20.02 3.53 -9.13
C ASN A 103 18.54 3.41 -9.49
N GLY A 104 18.00 4.32 -10.32
CA GLY A 104 16.65 4.26 -10.85
C GLY A 104 15.57 4.81 -9.93
N TYR A 105 15.93 5.64 -8.95
CA TYR A 105 14.95 6.37 -8.14
C TYR A 105 14.48 7.65 -8.85
N GLU A 106 13.19 7.90 -8.77
CA GLU A 106 12.57 9.19 -9.07
C GLU A 106 12.68 10.09 -7.83
N ILE A 107 13.01 11.37 -8.01
CA ILE A 107 13.26 12.31 -6.91
C ILE A 107 12.31 13.49 -7.01
N GLU A 108 11.69 13.83 -5.88
CA GLU A 108 10.87 15.00 -5.66
C GLU A 108 11.50 15.90 -4.58
N ASP A 109 11.59 17.20 -4.87
CA ASP A 109 12.03 18.20 -3.89
C ASP A 109 10.84 18.66 -3.05
N LEU A 110 10.76 18.13 -1.84
CA LEU A 110 9.72 18.42 -0.86
C LEU A 110 10.24 19.31 0.28
N THR A 111 11.37 20.00 0.09
CA THR A 111 12.05 20.73 1.17
C THR A 111 11.23 21.90 1.71
N VAL A 112 10.42 22.54 0.87
CA VAL A 112 9.56 23.66 1.27
C VAL A 112 8.43 23.21 2.19
N ASP A 113 7.82 22.07 1.88
CA ASP A 113 6.61 21.59 2.56
C ASP A 113 6.94 20.67 3.75
N TYR A 114 8.00 19.88 3.63
CA TYR A 114 8.34 18.79 4.57
C TYR A 114 9.80 18.80 5.03
N GLY A 115 10.63 19.72 4.53
CA GLY A 115 12.02 19.84 4.97
C GLY A 115 12.92 18.69 4.52
N CYS A 116 12.52 17.92 3.51
CA CYS A 116 13.32 16.82 2.97
C CYS A 116 13.19 16.66 1.45
N TYR A 117 14.11 15.93 0.85
CA TYR A 117 13.94 15.33 -0.47
C TYR A 117 13.29 13.96 -0.31
N TYR A 118 12.46 13.61 -1.28
CA TYR A 118 11.77 12.33 -1.33
C TYR A 118 12.20 11.60 -2.59
N ALA A 119 12.69 10.37 -2.44
CA ALA A 119 13.04 9.49 -3.53
C ALA A 119 12.22 8.21 -3.46
N GLN A 120 11.69 7.79 -4.61
CA GLN A 120 10.95 6.55 -4.72
C GLN A 120 11.42 5.72 -5.90
N LYS A 121 11.32 4.40 -5.76
CA LYS A 121 11.57 3.46 -6.85
C LYS A 121 10.63 2.29 -6.70
N ASN A 122 9.87 1.99 -7.75
CA ASN A 122 9.16 0.73 -7.83
C ASN A 122 10.19 -0.41 -7.90
N ILE A 123 10.18 -1.26 -6.88
CA ILE A 123 11.03 -2.46 -6.85
C ILE A 123 10.27 -3.63 -7.49
N SER A 124 8.94 -3.65 -7.34
CA SER A 124 8.04 -4.62 -7.96
C SER A 124 6.73 -3.95 -8.40
N THR A 125 5.76 -4.74 -8.86
CA THR A 125 4.39 -4.26 -9.19
C THR A 125 3.59 -3.85 -7.96
N VAL A 126 3.95 -4.36 -6.79
CA VAL A 126 3.24 -4.10 -5.54
C VAL A 126 4.09 -3.34 -4.53
N SER A 127 5.42 -3.26 -4.70
CA SER A 127 6.34 -2.70 -3.72
C SER A 127 7.17 -1.54 -4.23
N THR A 128 7.32 -0.53 -3.38
CA THR A 128 8.03 0.72 -3.65
C THR A 128 9.04 0.98 -2.55
N SER A 129 10.32 1.13 -2.91
CA SER A 129 11.33 1.68 -2.02
C SER A 129 11.10 3.17 -1.89
N VAL A 130 11.13 3.65 -0.65
CA VAL A 130 10.94 5.05 -0.31
C VAL A 130 12.09 5.52 0.56
N ILE A 131 12.74 6.60 0.16
CA ILE A 131 13.87 7.21 0.86
C ILE A 131 13.58 8.70 1.02
N GLN A 132 13.47 9.16 2.27
CA GLN A 132 13.49 10.57 2.62
C GLN A 132 14.88 10.95 3.08
N TYR A 133 15.41 12.07 2.61
CA TYR A 133 16.74 12.48 3.02
C TYR A 133 16.92 13.99 3.02
N ASN A 134 17.77 14.48 3.93
CA ASN A 134 18.22 15.86 3.89
C ASN A 134 19.50 16.08 4.70
N PHE A 135 20.18 17.17 4.39
CA PHE A 135 21.21 17.76 5.23
C PHE A 135 20.59 18.63 6.33
N VAL A 136 20.95 18.38 7.58
CA VAL A 136 20.49 19.15 8.75
C VAL A 136 21.68 19.81 9.45
N ARG A 137 21.52 21.10 9.73
CA ARG A 137 22.47 21.85 10.57
C ARG A 137 22.04 21.76 12.02
N ASP A 138 22.84 21.07 12.83
CA ASP A 138 22.61 20.93 14.27
C ASP A 138 23.66 21.73 15.05
N PRO A 139 23.32 22.31 16.21
CA PRO A 139 24.28 23.02 17.06
C PRO A 139 25.44 22.17 17.58
N ILE A 140 25.29 20.84 17.61
CA ILE A 140 26.30 19.89 18.10
C ILE A 140 27.13 19.39 16.92
N ASP A 141 26.51 18.69 15.98
CA ASP A 141 27.18 18.14 14.79
C ASP A 141 26.21 18.10 13.61
N ASN A 142 26.60 18.70 12.48
CA ASN A 142 25.83 18.60 11.25
C ASN A 142 25.69 17.14 10.80
N TYR A 143 24.50 16.75 10.35
CA TYR A 143 24.22 15.38 9.92
C TYR A 143 23.44 15.33 8.61
N PHE A 144 23.65 14.25 7.87
CA PHE A 144 22.82 13.88 6.73
C PHE A 144 21.87 12.78 7.19
N MET A 145 20.58 13.07 7.20
CA MET A 145 19.55 12.13 7.63
C MET A 145 19.00 11.38 6.43
N ILE A 146 18.84 10.07 6.59
CA ILE A 146 18.15 9.20 5.64
C ILE A 146 17.11 8.41 6.42
N ALA A 147 15.84 8.52 6.06
CA ALA A 147 14.76 7.68 6.56
C ALA A 147 14.23 6.84 5.39
N THR A 148 14.26 5.52 5.52
CA THR A 148 13.92 4.60 4.43
C THR A 148 12.96 3.52 4.87
N SER A 149 12.13 3.07 3.92
CA SER A 149 11.29 1.88 4.06
C SER A 149 11.00 1.30 2.68
N VAL A 150 10.53 0.05 2.64
CA VAL A 150 9.87 -0.50 1.45
C VAL A 150 8.39 -0.63 1.75
N THR A 151 7.59 0.14 1.02
CA THR A 151 6.14 0.09 1.09
C THR A 151 5.62 -0.92 0.08
N GLY A 152 4.42 -1.48 0.30
CA GLY A 152 3.78 -2.35 -0.69
C GLY A 152 4.37 -3.78 -0.82
N THR A 153 5.42 -4.11 -0.04
CA THR A 153 5.43 -5.42 0.61
C THR A 153 4.60 -5.28 1.88
N THR A 154 3.73 -6.27 2.14
CA THR A 154 3.09 -6.55 3.43
C THR A 154 3.78 -5.85 4.60
N GLN A 155 3.10 -4.90 5.24
CA GLN A 155 3.57 -4.26 6.48
C GLN A 155 4.16 -5.34 7.40
N SER A 156 5.40 -5.11 7.82
CA SER A 156 6.32 -6.04 8.50
C SER A 156 5.85 -6.60 9.85
N SER A 157 4.64 -6.30 10.31
CA SER A 157 4.18 -6.68 11.66
C SER A 157 3.71 -8.14 11.79
N ASN A 158 3.45 -8.86 10.69
CA ASN A 158 2.80 -10.16 10.73
C ASN A 158 3.60 -11.24 9.95
N GLN A 159 4.63 -11.78 10.60
CA GLN A 159 5.42 -12.93 10.12
C GLN A 159 5.29 -14.10 11.08
N SER A 160 5.24 -15.32 10.56
CA SER A 160 5.14 -16.54 11.37
C SER A 160 5.79 -17.73 10.67
N THR A 161 6.34 -18.66 11.44
CA THR A 161 6.75 -20.01 10.96
C THR A 161 5.62 -21.04 11.10
N THR A 162 4.44 -20.59 11.52
CA THR A 162 3.23 -21.41 11.68
C THR A 162 2.08 -20.81 10.89
N TRP A 163 1.22 -21.65 10.33
CA TRP A 163 0.05 -21.21 9.57
C TRP A 163 -0.79 -20.22 10.38
N PRO A 164 -1.11 -19.03 9.86
CA PRO A 164 -1.72 -17.95 10.64
C PRO A 164 -3.23 -18.14 10.86
N SER A 165 -3.67 -19.34 11.28
CA SER A 165 -5.07 -19.74 11.44
C SER A 165 -5.89 -18.75 12.27
N GLU A 166 -5.33 -18.28 13.39
CA GLU A 166 -6.01 -17.34 14.29
C GLU A 166 -6.23 -15.97 13.62
N ALA A 167 -5.25 -15.47 12.87
CA ALA A 167 -5.36 -14.21 12.15
C ALA A 167 -6.33 -14.32 10.97
N ILE A 168 -6.29 -15.43 10.22
CA ILE A 168 -7.25 -15.74 9.16
C ILE A 168 -8.67 -15.75 9.74
N GLN A 169 -8.90 -16.51 10.82
CA GLN A 169 -10.20 -16.64 11.47
C GLN A 169 -10.71 -15.29 12.02
N ALA A 170 -9.83 -14.43 12.52
CA ALA A 170 -10.21 -13.11 13.01
C ALA A 170 -10.69 -12.16 11.90
N VAL A 171 -10.21 -12.34 10.67
CA VAL A 171 -10.56 -11.48 9.52
C VAL A 171 -11.71 -12.06 8.72
N LEU A 172 -11.64 -13.35 8.41
CA LEU A 172 -12.58 -14.02 7.50
C LEU A 172 -13.67 -14.80 8.26
N ASN A 173 -13.65 -14.90 9.58
CA ASN A 173 -14.57 -15.77 10.35
C ASN A 173 -14.59 -17.25 9.87
N THR A 174 -13.59 -17.66 9.11
CA THR A 174 -13.34 -19.03 8.67
C THR A 174 -11.85 -19.27 8.62
N ASN A 175 -11.43 -20.53 8.60
CA ASN A 175 -10.06 -20.88 8.26
C ASN A 175 -9.91 -21.06 6.74
N LEU A 176 -8.68 -20.94 6.25
CA LEU A 176 -8.32 -21.27 4.87
C LEU A 176 -7.66 -22.65 4.81
N PRO A 177 -7.79 -23.35 3.67
CA PRO A 177 -7.07 -24.60 3.44
C PRO A 177 -5.56 -24.39 3.60
N TYR A 178 -4.91 -25.29 4.32
CA TYR A 178 -3.49 -25.14 4.69
C TYR A 178 -2.55 -25.32 3.48
N PHE A 179 -1.51 -24.49 3.44
CA PHE A 179 -0.35 -24.68 2.55
C PHE A 179 0.94 -24.74 3.37
N GLU A 180 1.77 -25.75 3.12
CA GLU A 180 3.02 -25.98 3.85
C GLU A 180 4.14 -25.07 3.32
N ALA A 181 4.74 -24.28 4.21
CA ALA A 181 5.84 -23.39 3.92
C ALA A 181 6.66 -23.13 5.19
N ASP A 182 7.91 -22.71 5.02
CA ASP A 182 8.82 -22.48 6.15
C ASP A 182 8.54 -21.13 6.84
N LYS A 183 8.01 -20.18 6.06
CA LYS A 183 7.68 -18.84 6.52
C LYS A 183 6.42 -18.32 5.84
N TYR A 184 5.58 -17.67 6.65
CA TYR A 184 4.37 -16.98 6.23
C TYR A 184 4.49 -15.50 6.54
N VAL A 185 4.22 -14.66 5.56
CA VAL A 185 4.04 -13.21 5.72
C VAL A 185 2.62 -12.88 5.31
N TYR A 186 1.83 -12.32 6.22
CA TYR A 186 0.39 -12.19 5.99
C TYR A 186 -0.15 -10.84 6.43
N ALA A 187 -1.26 -10.43 5.84
CA ALA A 187 -1.94 -9.20 6.24
C ALA A 187 -3.44 -9.27 5.91
N PRO A 188 -4.30 -8.59 6.69
CA PRO A 188 -5.60 -8.22 6.18
C PRO A 188 -5.43 -7.27 4.99
N TYR A 189 -6.34 -7.33 4.05
CA TYR A 189 -6.38 -6.47 2.88
C TYR A 189 -7.83 -6.10 2.57
N VAL A 190 -8.04 -5.04 1.80
CA VAL A 190 -9.36 -4.60 1.36
C VAL A 190 -9.32 -4.58 -0.17
N THR A 191 -10.13 -5.43 -0.82
CA THR A 191 -10.21 -5.55 -2.29
C THR A 191 -10.60 -4.22 -2.95
N GLY A 192 -10.53 -4.13 -4.28
CA GLY A 192 -11.04 -2.97 -5.02
C GLY A 192 -12.56 -2.78 -4.90
N ASP A 193 -13.32 -3.87 -4.67
CA ASP A 193 -14.74 -3.82 -4.29
C ASP A 193 -14.95 -3.56 -2.78
N GLY A 194 -13.83 -3.42 -2.06
CA GLY A 194 -13.64 -3.19 -0.63
C GLY A 194 -14.18 -4.25 0.33
N SER A 195 -14.47 -5.43 -0.17
CA SER A 195 -14.54 -6.64 0.63
C SER A 195 -13.27 -6.82 1.47
N LEU A 196 -13.46 -7.28 2.71
CA LEU A 196 -12.35 -7.62 3.58
C LEU A 196 -11.74 -8.94 3.13
N GLY A 197 -10.45 -8.90 2.81
CA GLY A 197 -9.64 -10.02 2.38
C GLY A 197 -8.44 -10.26 3.30
N PHE A 198 -7.72 -11.32 3.00
CA PHE A 198 -6.54 -11.76 3.71
C PHE A 198 -5.52 -12.28 2.71
N ILE A 199 -4.30 -11.75 2.75
CA ILE A 199 -3.19 -12.18 1.91
C ILE A 199 -2.17 -12.95 2.74
N ILE A 200 -1.63 -14.03 2.18
CA ILE A 200 -0.56 -14.84 2.74
C ILE A 200 0.47 -15.07 1.64
N ASN A 201 1.69 -14.59 1.87
CA ASN A 201 2.86 -14.93 1.09
C ASN A 201 3.62 -16.05 1.81
N CYS A 202 3.81 -17.17 1.12
CA CYS A 202 4.48 -18.36 1.61
C CYS A 202 5.89 -18.43 1.02
N TYR A 203 6.90 -18.69 1.85
CA TYR A 203 8.31 -18.76 1.48
C TYR A 203 8.96 -20.06 2.01
N GLY A 204 10.12 -20.42 1.48
CA GLY A 204 10.90 -21.57 1.93
C GLY A 204 11.08 -22.68 0.90
N GLU A 205 11.74 -23.76 1.30
CA GLU A 205 12.13 -24.86 0.40
C GLU A 205 10.94 -25.63 -0.19
N ASN A 206 9.79 -25.58 0.49
CA ASN A 206 8.55 -26.20 0.03
C ASN A 206 7.79 -25.36 -1.02
N VAL A 207 8.32 -24.20 -1.39
CA VAL A 207 7.69 -23.30 -2.37
C VAL A 207 8.42 -23.38 -3.71
N ASP A 208 7.78 -24.00 -4.69
CA ASP A 208 8.28 -24.14 -6.05
C ASP A 208 7.19 -23.98 -7.13
N GLU A 209 7.55 -24.18 -8.39
CA GLU A 209 6.64 -24.09 -9.54
C GLU A 209 5.42 -25.04 -9.46
N THR A 210 5.48 -26.07 -8.62
CA THR A 210 4.40 -27.04 -8.41
C THR A 210 3.39 -26.59 -7.35
N SER A 211 3.72 -25.58 -6.54
CA SER A 211 2.88 -25.05 -5.44
C SER A 211 1.45 -24.75 -5.87
N GLN A 212 1.26 -24.14 -7.05
CA GLN A 212 -0.07 -23.86 -7.60
C GLN A 212 -0.90 -25.13 -7.78
N ASN A 213 -0.32 -26.19 -8.35
CA ASN A 213 -1.02 -27.46 -8.58
C ASN A 213 -1.32 -28.19 -7.27
N GLN A 214 -0.37 -28.19 -6.34
CA GLN A 214 -0.57 -28.76 -5.00
C GLN A 214 -1.75 -28.08 -4.29
N TYR A 215 -1.80 -26.75 -4.33
CA TYR A 215 -2.88 -26.01 -3.68
C TYR A 215 -4.23 -26.21 -4.38
N LYS A 216 -4.27 -26.30 -5.72
CA LYS A 216 -5.49 -26.69 -6.46
C LYS A 216 -6.07 -28.02 -5.95
N GLU A 217 -5.22 -29.03 -5.74
CA GLU A 217 -5.66 -30.32 -5.23
C GLU A 217 -6.19 -30.23 -3.79
N THR A 218 -5.55 -29.44 -2.94
CA THR A 218 -6.01 -29.18 -1.57
C THR A 218 -7.39 -28.50 -1.57
N LEU A 219 -7.55 -27.41 -2.33
CA LEU A 219 -8.82 -26.70 -2.45
C LEU A 219 -9.93 -27.60 -3.03
N ALA A 220 -9.64 -28.41 -4.04
CA ALA A 220 -10.61 -29.34 -4.63
C ALA A 220 -11.07 -30.41 -3.62
N LYS A 221 -10.17 -30.94 -2.79
CA LYS A 221 -10.52 -31.89 -1.71
C LYS A 221 -11.42 -31.24 -0.66
N GLU A 222 -11.27 -29.96 -0.43
CA GLU A 222 -12.12 -29.17 0.48
C GLU A 222 -13.42 -28.66 -0.16
N GLY A 223 -13.67 -29.00 -1.43
CA GLY A 223 -14.92 -28.72 -2.12
C GLY A 223 -14.99 -27.35 -2.80
N PHE A 224 -13.86 -26.70 -3.05
CA PHE A 224 -13.81 -25.51 -3.89
C PHE A 224 -13.93 -25.88 -5.36
N THR A 225 -14.60 -25.03 -6.13
CA THR A 225 -14.56 -25.05 -7.60
C THR A 225 -13.33 -24.29 -8.07
N ILE A 226 -12.53 -24.89 -8.94
CA ILE A 226 -11.25 -24.34 -9.38
C ILE A 226 -11.34 -23.81 -10.82
N SER A 227 -10.73 -22.65 -11.07
CA SER A 227 -10.57 -22.06 -12.41
C SER A 227 -9.23 -21.38 -12.58
N ASP A 228 -8.82 -21.13 -13.82
CA ASP A 228 -7.55 -20.49 -14.17
C ASP A 228 -7.78 -19.26 -15.06
N SER A 229 -7.01 -18.19 -14.83
CA SER A 229 -6.93 -17.01 -15.71
C SER A 229 -5.48 -16.55 -15.82
N GLY A 230 -4.87 -16.79 -16.99
CA GLY A 230 -3.46 -16.50 -17.21
C GLY A 230 -2.55 -17.33 -16.30
N TYR A 231 -1.69 -16.67 -15.54
CA TYR A 231 -0.78 -17.30 -14.56
C TYR A 231 -1.35 -17.41 -13.15
N THR A 232 -2.63 -17.05 -12.99
CA THR A 232 -3.32 -16.98 -11.71
C THR A 232 -4.42 -18.03 -11.65
N SER A 233 -4.52 -18.71 -10.52
CA SER A 233 -5.55 -19.70 -10.25
C SER A 233 -6.53 -19.19 -9.21
N PHE A 234 -7.75 -19.70 -9.27
CA PHE A 234 -8.86 -19.29 -8.42
C PHE A 234 -9.57 -20.50 -7.84
N GLY A 235 -10.01 -20.40 -6.60
CA GLY A 235 -10.88 -21.35 -5.91
C GLY A 235 -12.08 -20.63 -5.32
N VAL A 236 -13.28 -21.14 -5.58
CA VAL A 236 -14.54 -20.56 -5.08
C VAL A 236 -15.34 -21.61 -4.32
N LYS A 237 -15.81 -21.26 -3.12
CA LYS A 237 -16.73 -22.08 -2.33
C LYS A 237 -17.71 -21.15 -1.60
N GLU A 238 -18.99 -21.25 -1.96
CA GLU A 238 -20.01 -20.30 -1.53
C GLU A 238 -19.56 -18.87 -1.87
N ASP A 239 -19.56 -17.96 -0.88
CA ASP A 239 -19.14 -16.56 -1.06
C ASP A 239 -17.63 -16.36 -0.82
N LEU A 240 -16.87 -17.41 -0.49
CA LEU A 240 -15.42 -17.34 -0.27
C LEU A 240 -14.65 -17.55 -1.59
N HIS A 241 -13.88 -16.54 -1.97
CA HIS A 241 -13.01 -16.54 -3.13
C HIS A 241 -11.55 -16.60 -2.70
N ILE A 242 -10.76 -17.40 -3.40
CA ILE A 242 -9.32 -17.52 -3.19
C ILE A 242 -8.63 -17.36 -4.53
N MET A 243 -7.77 -16.36 -4.68
CA MET A 243 -6.83 -16.18 -5.77
C MET A 243 -5.45 -16.65 -5.30
N PHE A 244 -4.72 -17.38 -6.14
CA PHE A 244 -3.39 -17.86 -5.77
C PHE A 244 -2.48 -18.05 -6.99
N TYR A 245 -1.19 -17.82 -6.79
CA TYR A 245 -0.17 -17.94 -7.83
C TYR A 245 1.23 -18.14 -7.24
N TYR A 246 2.09 -18.81 -8.00
CA TYR A 246 3.52 -18.91 -7.72
C TYR A 246 4.24 -17.79 -8.46
N SER A 247 5.18 -17.14 -7.78
CA SER A 247 5.98 -16.07 -8.34
C SER A 247 7.46 -16.32 -8.06
N GLN A 248 8.28 -16.07 -9.08
CA GLN A 248 9.73 -16.14 -9.01
C GLN A 248 10.30 -15.03 -9.88
N TYR A 249 11.08 -14.15 -9.26
CA TYR A 249 11.79 -13.07 -9.93
C TYR A 249 13.30 -13.26 -9.78
N ASP A 250 14.05 -12.76 -10.76
CA ASP A 250 15.51 -12.74 -10.68
C ASP A 250 15.92 -11.92 -9.45
N LEU A 251 16.74 -12.51 -8.57
CA LEU A 251 17.25 -11.94 -7.32
C LEU A 251 16.28 -11.93 -6.12
N GLU A 252 15.08 -12.51 -6.23
CA GLU A 252 14.16 -12.70 -5.10
C GLU A 252 14.01 -14.17 -4.70
N GLU A 253 13.72 -14.41 -3.43
CA GLU A 253 13.26 -15.72 -2.98
C GLU A 253 11.90 -16.01 -3.64
N ALA A 254 11.75 -17.21 -4.21
CA ALA A 254 10.48 -17.62 -4.77
C ALA A 254 9.40 -17.67 -3.69
N TYR A 255 8.17 -17.31 -4.06
CA TYR A 255 7.07 -17.28 -3.11
C TYR A 255 5.75 -17.72 -3.74
N PHE A 256 4.86 -18.22 -2.88
CA PHE A 256 3.51 -18.64 -3.25
C PHE A 256 2.49 -17.74 -2.55
N VAL A 257 1.65 -17.09 -3.34
CA VAL A 257 0.65 -16.14 -2.84
C VAL A 257 -0.68 -16.85 -2.72
N ILE A 258 -1.33 -16.70 -1.58
CA ILE A 258 -2.72 -17.06 -1.32
C ILE A 258 -3.44 -15.78 -0.90
N TYR A 259 -4.48 -15.43 -1.63
CA TYR A 259 -5.29 -14.25 -1.40
C TYR A 259 -6.75 -14.66 -1.29
N ALA A 260 -7.35 -14.50 -0.12
CA ALA A 260 -8.73 -14.91 0.13
C ALA A 260 -9.60 -13.71 0.49
N TYR A 261 -10.85 -13.69 0.03
CA TYR A 261 -11.80 -12.63 0.33
C TYR A 261 -13.23 -13.18 0.21
N TYR A 262 -14.16 -12.57 0.94
CA TYR A 262 -15.57 -12.78 0.64
C TYR A 262 -15.98 -11.87 -0.50
N LYS A 263 -16.70 -12.39 -1.47
CA LYS A 263 -17.46 -11.55 -2.39
C LYS A 263 -18.89 -11.49 -1.85
N GLU A 264 -19.45 -10.30 -1.66
CA GLU A 264 -20.86 -10.20 -1.25
C GLU A 264 -21.71 -10.98 -2.25
N THR A 265 -22.66 -11.80 -1.77
CA THR A 265 -23.55 -12.53 -2.66
C THR A 265 -24.24 -11.53 -3.59
N PRO A 266 -23.96 -11.58 -4.91
CA PRO A 266 -24.39 -10.51 -5.79
C PRO A 266 -25.92 -10.46 -5.82
N SER A 267 -26.50 -9.33 -5.39
CA SER A 267 -27.95 -9.14 -5.30
C SER A 267 -28.45 -8.46 -6.57
N SER A 268 -29.55 -8.91 -7.16
CA SER A 268 -30.21 -8.12 -8.23
C SER A 268 -31.06 -6.96 -7.68
N LYS A 269 -31.06 -6.75 -6.34
CA LYS A 269 -31.86 -5.71 -5.69
C LYS A 269 -31.00 -4.48 -5.40
N TRP A 270 -31.54 -3.33 -5.79
CA TRP A 270 -30.98 -2.03 -5.49
C TRP A 270 -31.00 -1.72 -3.98
N PRO A 271 -29.91 -1.18 -3.39
CA PRO A 271 -29.79 -0.99 -1.95
C PRO A 271 -30.44 0.31 -1.46
N SER A 272 -31.72 0.53 -1.78
CA SER A 272 -32.41 1.78 -1.45
C SER A 272 -32.41 2.10 0.05
N ASN A 273 -32.63 1.10 0.90
CA ASN A 273 -32.75 1.32 2.34
C ASN A 273 -31.39 1.61 2.98
N GLU A 274 -30.38 0.88 2.56
CA GLU A 274 -29.01 0.98 3.05
C GLU A 274 -28.35 2.28 2.58
N LEU A 275 -28.59 2.65 1.33
CA LEU A 275 -28.19 3.95 0.79
C LEU A 275 -28.82 5.09 1.59
N TYR A 276 -30.13 5.06 1.81
CA TYR A 276 -30.82 6.10 2.56
C TYR A 276 -30.34 6.16 4.02
N ALA A 277 -30.10 5.01 4.65
CA ALA A 277 -29.58 4.94 6.01
C ALA A 277 -28.17 5.53 6.14
N SER A 278 -27.30 5.32 5.13
CA SER A 278 -25.92 5.80 5.14
C SER A 278 -25.79 7.28 4.74
N THR A 279 -26.53 7.69 3.71
CA THR A 279 -26.33 8.99 3.03
C THR A 279 -27.49 9.96 3.20
N GLY A 280 -28.67 9.49 3.63
CA GLY A 280 -29.90 10.27 3.62
C GLY A 280 -30.49 10.50 2.22
N LEU A 281 -29.89 9.92 1.17
CA LEU A 281 -30.30 10.12 -0.22
C LEU A 281 -31.27 9.04 -0.72
N ILE A 282 -32.13 9.45 -1.65
CA ILE A 282 -32.91 8.55 -2.48
C ILE A 282 -32.39 8.74 -3.90
N LEU A 283 -31.73 7.72 -4.44
CA LEU A 283 -31.23 7.73 -5.81
C LEU A 283 -32.16 6.93 -6.74
N PRO A 284 -32.21 7.31 -8.03
CA PRO A 284 -32.88 6.51 -9.02
C PRO A 284 -32.27 5.10 -9.08
N ILE A 285 -33.14 4.10 -9.13
CA ILE A 285 -32.74 2.70 -9.26
C ILE A 285 -32.21 2.48 -10.68
N TYR A 286 -30.97 2.01 -10.79
CA TYR A 286 -30.45 1.50 -12.06
C TYR A 286 -30.97 0.08 -12.31
N GLN A 287 -31.42 -0.20 -13.52
CA GLN A 287 -31.94 -1.51 -13.92
C GLN A 287 -31.43 -1.88 -15.31
N GLN A 288 -30.88 -3.09 -15.42
CA GLN A 288 -30.50 -3.74 -16.66
C GLN A 288 -30.65 -5.26 -16.46
N GLU A 289 -30.93 -6.01 -17.52
CA GLU A 289 -31.02 -7.46 -17.44
C GLU A 289 -29.64 -8.08 -17.20
N GLY A 290 -29.56 -9.09 -16.33
CA GLY A 290 -28.31 -9.82 -16.09
C GLY A 290 -27.30 -9.11 -15.18
N ILE A 291 -27.67 -7.98 -14.57
CA ILE A 291 -26.80 -7.31 -13.60
C ILE A 291 -26.86 -7.94 -12.22
N THR A 292 -25.78 -7.77 -11.49
CA THR A 292 -25.74 -8.00 -10.06
C THR A 292 -25.14 -6.81 -9.33
N ILE A 293 -25.59 -6.58 -8.11
CA ILE A 293 -25.31 -5.39 -7.33
C ILE A 293 -24.64 -5.81 -6.02
N GLU A 294 -23.52 -5.16 -5.73
CA GLU A 294 -22.78 -5.22 -4.47
C GLU A 294 -22.69 -3.79 -3.91
N TYR A 295 -22.72 -3.62 -2.60
CA TYR A 295 -22.63 -2.29 -2.01
C TYR A 295 -22.04 -2.31 -0.61
N GLN A 296 -21.31 -1.25 -0.25
CA GLN A 296 -20.75 -1.14 1.09
C GLN A 296 -20.30 0.27 1.44
N ASN A 297 -20.01 0.49 2.72
CA ASN A 297 -19.42 1.73 3.20
C ASN A 297 -17.90 1.64 3.20
N VAL A 298 -17.23 2.48 2.41
CA VAL A 298 -15.76 2.58 2.36
C VAL A 298 -15.32 3.83 3.09
N THR A 299 -14.43 3.70 4.08
CA THR A 299 -13.87 4.85 4.79
C THR A 299 -12.44 5.11 4.37
N GLN A 300 -12.18 6.27 3.80
CA GLN A 300 -10.85 6.74 3.38
C GLN A 300 -10.61 8.14 3.95
N GLU A 301 -9.47 8.36 4.61
CA GLU A 301 -9.09 9.68 5.16
C GLU A 301 -10.16 10.33 6.06
N ASN A 302 -10.85 9.52 6.89
CA ASN A 302 -11.99 9.93 7.75
C ASN A 302 -13.25 10.40 7.00
N ILE A 303 -13.36 10.10 5.71
CA ILE A 303 -14.58 10.29 4.92
C ILE A 303 -15.15 8.91 4.60
N THR A 304 -16.41 8.69 4.97
CA THR A 304 -17.14 7.47 4.61
C THR A 304 -17.95 7.72 3.34
N TYR A 305 -17.82 6.81 2.40
CA TYR A 305 -18.55 6.79 1.13
C TYR A 305 -19.46 5.57 1.09
N PHE A 306 -20.66 5.73 0.55
CA PHE A 306 -21.50 4.59 0.18
C PHE A 306 -21.21 4.23 -1.27
N CYS A 307 -20.63 3.05 -1.46
CA CYS A 307 -20.16 2.56 -2.75
C CYS A 307 -21.10 1.47 -3.26
N ILE A 308 -21.40 1.49 -4.56
CA ILE A 308 -22.25 0.50 -5.24
C ILE A 308 -21.51 0.03 -6.50
N TRP A 309 -21.33 -1.29 -6.64
CA TRP A 309 -20.80 -1.93 -7.83
C TRP A 309 -21.95 -2.64 -8.54
N ILE A 310 -22.11 -2.33 -9.82
CA ILE A 310 -23.15 -2.91 -10.67
C ILE A 310 -22.44 -3.74 -11.75
N TRP A 311 -22.26 -5.02 -11.46
CA TRP A 311 -21.60 -5.99 -12.31
C TRP A 311 -22.52 -6.49 -13.42
N GLY A 312 -21.93 -6.82 -14.57
CA GLY A 312 -22.69 -7.17 -15.78
C GLY A 312 -23.25 -5.95 -16.51
N ALA A 313 -22.76 -4.75 -16.16
CA ALA A 313 -23.02 -3.53 -16.90
C ALA A 313 -22.48 -3.65 -18.34
N ASP A 314 -23.05 -2.88 -19.26
CA ASP A 314 -22.58 -2.76 -20.64
C ASP A 314 -21.99 -1.37 -20.92
N ASP A 315 -21.46 -1.17 -22.13
CA ASP A 315 -20.81 0.06 -22.56
C ASP A 315 -21.76 1.29 -22.60
N GLN A 316 -23.07 1.07 -22.49
CA GLN A 316 -24.09 2.12 -22.44
C GLN A 316 -24.56 2.44 -21.02
N SER A 317 -24.16 1.64 -20.03
CA SER A 317 -24.69 1.70 -18.67
C SER A 317 -24.38 3.03 -17.98
N LEU A 318 -23.16 3.54 -18.15
CA LEU A 318 -22.76 4.83 -17.59
C LEU A 318 -23.58 5.98 -18.16
N GLU A 319 -23.78 6.00 -19.48
CA GLU A 319 -24.55 7.05 -20.14
C GLU A 319 -26.05 6.94 -19.79
N THR A 320 -26.56 5.72 -19.68
CA THR A 320 -27.95 5.47 -19.26
C THR A 320 -28.20 6.01 -17.86
N TYR A 321 -27.33 5.71 -16.90
CA TYR A 321 -27.49 6.19 -15.53
C TYR A 321 -27.24 7.70 -15.41
N HIS A 322 -26.34 8.24 -16.22
CA HIS A 322 -26.11 9.68 -16.35
C HIS A 322 -27.40 10.43 -16.71
N GLN A 323 -28.09 10.00 -17.78
CA GLN A 323 -29.34 10.62 -18.19
C GLN A 323 -30.44 10.49 -17.13
N GLN A 324 -30.44 9.39 -16.36
CA GLN A 324 -31.37 9.18 -15.26
C GLN A 324 -31.12 10.17 -14.11
N LEU A 325 -29.87 10.37 -13.69
CA LEU A 325 -29.51 11.34 -12.65
C LEU A 325 -29.84 12.78 -13.06
N LEU A 326 -29.58 13.15 -14.32
CA LEU A 326 -29.95 14.48 -14.84
C LEU A 326 -31.45 14.72 -14.79
N LYS A 327 -32.26 13.72 -15.14
CA LYS A 327 -33.72 13.81 -15.09
C LYS A 327 -34.25 14.01 -13.67
N GLU A 328 -33.56 13.47 -12.67
CA GLU A 328 -33.87 13.63 -11.24
C GLU A 328 -33.29 14.92 -10.62
N GLY A 329 -32.69 15.81 -11.44
CA GLY A 329 -32.25 17.13 -11.00
C GLY A 329 -30.82 17.20 -10.45
N TRP A 330 -30.01 16.16 -10.61
CA TRP A 330 -28.60 16.19 -10.23
C TRP A 330 -27.79 17.08 -11.18
N LEU A 331 -26.92 17.91 -10.62
CA LEU A 331 -26.11 18.87 -11.37
C LEU A 331 -24.71 18.32 -11.61
N ILE A 332 -24.21 18.38 -12.85
CA ILE A 332 -22.84 17.98 -13.17
C ILE A 332 -21.85 19.00 -12.59
N VAL A 333 -20.83 18.52 -11.87
CA VAL A 333 -19.79 19.37 -11.26
C VAL A 333 -18.65 19.64 -12.24
N GLU A 334 -18.21 18.61 -12.96
CA GLU A 334 -17.15 18.68 -13.97
C GLU A 334 -17.41 17.63 -15.06
N THR A 335 -17.34 18.05 -16.32
CA THR A 335 -17.23 17.12 -17.47
C THR A 335 -15.75 16.94 -17.77
N GLY A 336 -15.21 15.71 -17.62
CA GLY A 336 -13.88 15.36 -18.11
C GLY A 336 -12.70 15.45 -17.13
N SER A 337 -12.94 15.37 -15.81
CA SER A 337 -11.85 15.23 -14.82
C SER A 337 -11.55 13.78 -14.40
N ILE A 338 -12.38 12.81 -14.85
CA ILE A 338 -12.20 11.38 -14.62
C ILE A 338 -12.34 10.66 -15.96
N ASP A 339 -11.31 9.92 -16.36
CA ASP A 339 -11.39 9.01 -17.49
C ASP A 339 -12.49 7.98 -17.20
N HIS A 340 -13.44 7.83 -18.12
CA HIS A 340 -14.59 6.91 -18.02
C HIS A 340 -15.64 7.22 -16.94
N GLY A 341 -15.86 8.48 -16.53
CA GLY A 341 -16.85 8.79 -15.51
C GLY A 341 -17.48 10.19 -15.50
N TYR A 342 -18.45 10.37 -14.59
CA TYR A 342 -19.19 11.60 -14.32
C TYR A 342 -19.20 11.92 -12.82
N VAL A 343 -19.27 13.21 -12.48
CA VAL A 343 -19.42 13.70 -11.09
C VAL A 343 -20.62 14.62 -10.97
N TYR A 344 -21.47 14.33 -9.99
CA TYR A 344 -22.71 15.04 -9.72
C TYR A 344 -22.71 15.64 -8.32
N LYS A 345 -23.47 16.72 -8.15
CA LYS A 345 -23.84 17.29 -6.86
C LYS A 345 -25.33 17.60 -6.81
N ASP A 346 -25.88 17.62 -5.60
CA ASP A 346 -27.20 18.18 -5.38
C ASP A 346 -27.17 19.72 -5.40
N GLU A 347 -28.34 20.36 -5.40
CA GLU A 347 -28.44 21.84 -5.40
C GLU A 347 -27.74 22.48 -4.20
N SER A 348 -27.74 21.78 -3.06
CA SER A 348 -27.11 22.25 -1.82
C SER A 348 -25.58 22.14 -1.84
N GLY A 349 -25.04 21.28 -2.71
CA GLY A 349 -23.62 20.93 -2.76
C GLY A 349 -23.16 20.07 -1.59
N GLN A 350 -24.06 19.60 -0.73
CA GLN A 350 -23.73 18.72 0.39
C GLN A 350 -23.43 17.30 -0.05
N HIS A 351 -24.12 16.83 -1.09
CA HIS A 351 -24.01 15.46 -1.56
C HIS A 351 -23.25 15.40 -2.88
N ARG A 352 -22.45 14.35 -3.05
CA ARG A 352 -21.67 14.13 -4.27
C ARG A 352 -21.76 12.69 -4.72
N ILE A 353 -22.00 12.48 -6.01
CA ILE A 353 -21.98 11.16 -6.64
C ILE A 353 -20.89 11.14 -7.68
N GLN A 354 -20.08 10.10 -7.69
CA GLN A 354 -19.16 9.79 -8.77
C GLN A 354 -19.59 8.48 -9.42
N SER A 355 -19.83 8.50 -10.72
CA SER A 355 -20.17 7.32 -11.52
C SER A 355 -19.04 7.01 -12.49
N ILE A 356 -18.56 5.78 -12.52
CA ILE A 356 -17.42 5.36 -13.36
C ILE A 356 -17.76 4.03 -14.02
N TYR A 357 -17.43 3.89 -15.30
CA TYR A 357 -17.46 2.60 -15.97
C TYR A 357 -16.08 1.95 -15.97
N TYR A 358 -16.04 0.69 -15.57
CA TYR A 358 -14.87 -0.13 -15.63
C TYR A 358 -15.09 -1.34 -16.55
N PRO A 359 -14.40 -1.41 -17.71
CA PRO A 359 -14.40 -2.63 -18.51
C PRO A 359 -13.67 -3.75 -17.75
N LYS A 360 -14.11 -5.00 -17.92
CA LYS A 360 -13.54 -6.17 -17.20
C LYS A 360 -12.03 -6.31 -17.39
N GLU A 361 -11.50 -5.88 -18.52
CA GLU A 361 -10.07 -5.89 -18.82
C GLU A 361 -9.26 -4.99 -17.86
N MET A 362 -9.91 -4.06 -17.18
CA MET A 362 -9.32 -3.16 -16.19
C MET A 362 -9.54 -3.60 -14.74
N THR A 363 -10.42 -4.56 -14.45
CA THR A 363 -10.85 -4.88 -13.08
C THR A 363 -10.38 -6.23 -12.54
N TYR A 364 -9.59 -7.02 -13.28
CA TYR A 364 -9.29 -8.43 -12.93
C TYR A 364 -10.55 -9.29 -12.71
N GLU A 365 -11.70 -8.80 -13.16
CA GLU A 365 -13.01 -9.42 -12.96
C GLU A 365 -13.51 -10.05 -14.24
N THR A 366 -14.56 -10.88 -14.12
CA THR A 366 -15.13 -11.59 -15.27
C THR A 366 -16.19 -10.78 -16.03
N GLN A 367 -16.60 -9.63 -15.47
CA GLN A 367 -17.70 -8.80 -15.96
C GLN A 367 -17.33 -7.31 -15.86
N ASP A 368 -17.92 -6.52 -16.76
CA ASP A 368 -17.84 -5.07 -16.73
C ASP A 368 -18.65 -4.51 -15.55
N CYS A 369 -18.30 -3.32 -15.08
CA CYS A 369 -18.86 -2.72 -13.88
C CYS A 369 -19.22 -1.26 -14.07
N LEU A 370 -20.44 -0.88 -13.69
CA LEU A 370 -20.78 0.51 -13.38
C LEU A 370 -20.62 0.73 -11.87
N PHE A 371 -19.64 1.55 -11.50
CA PHE A 371 -19.33 1.88 -10.12
C PHE A 371 -19.93 3.23 -9.73
N LEU A 372 -20.54 3.31 -8.55
CA LEU A 372 -21.07 4.52 -7.95
C LEU A 372 -20.41 4.74 -6.58
N MET A 373 -19.86 5.92 -6.36
CA MET A 373 -19.32 6.35 -5.06
C MET A 373 -20.07 7.59 -4.60
N ILE A 374 -20.71 7.49 -3.44
CA ILE A 374 -21.68 8.48 -2.95
C ILE A 374 -21.19 9.03 -1.62
N ARG A 375 -21.19 10.35 -1.50
CA ARG A 375 -20.86 11.10 -0.30
C ARG A 375 -22.03 11.96 0.15
#